data_AF-A0A429RC74-F1
#
_entry.id   AF-A0A429RC74-F1
#
_cell.length_a   1.000
_cell.length_b   1.000
_cell.length_c   1.000
_cell.angle_alpha   90.00
_cell.angle_beta   90.00
_cell.angle_gamma   90.00
#
_symmetry.space_group_name_H-M   'P 1'
#
loop_
_entity.id
_entity.type
_entity.pdbx_description
1 polymer ?
#
loop_
_entity_poly.entity_id
_entity_poly.type
_entity_poly.pdbx_seq_one_letter_code
_entity_poly.pdbx_strand_id
1 'polypeptide(L)'
;MSDKARTLFDALDLDQDGTLTRIEVIEALRAKGPTLAAQGVIPAWGLGGVDDSSALFDAADANGDRVLTFEEFAAVVDRRFGW
;
A
#
# COMPACT_ATOMS: atom_id res chain seq x y z
N MET A 1 7.38 -9.41 -10.55
CA MET A 1 7.42 -8.05 -9.98
C MET A 1 6.28 -7.28 -10.63
N SER A 2 5.12 -7.25 -9.99
CA SER A 2 3.87 -6.80 -10.61
C SER A 2 3.85 -5.28 -10.76
N ASP A 3 3.70 -4.77 -11.99
CA ASP A 3 3.63 -3.32 -12.30
C ASP A 3 2.54 -2.59 -11.49
N LYS A 4 1.50 -3.32 -11.08
CA LYS A 4 0.43 -2.86 -10.19
C LYS A 4 0.94 -2.52 -8.77
N ALA A 5 1.82 -3.36 -8.21
CA ALA A 5 2.40 -3.13 -6.91
C ALA A 5 3.31 -1.90 -6.92
N ARG A 6 4.05 -1.70 -8.02
CA ARG A 6 4.88 -0.50 -8.20
C ARG A 6 4.05 0.76 -8.35
N THR A 7 3.01 0.72 -9.18
CA THR A 7 2.07 1.85 -9.32
C THR A 7 1.42 2.21 -7.98
N LEU A 8 1.05 1.21 -7.18
CA LEU A 8 0.47 1.42 -5.86
C LEU A 8 1.50 1.99 -4.89
N PHE A 9 2.70 1.42 -4.85
CA PHE A 9 3.80 1.89 -4.01
C PHE A 9 4.13 3.35 -4.31
N ASP A 10 4.37 3.69 -5.57
CA ASP A 10 4.69 5.06 -6.02
C ASP A 10 3.52 6.03 -5.76
N ALA A 11 2.28 5.54 -5.66
CA ALA A 11 1.13 6.37 -5.29
C ALA A 11 1.03 6.61 -3.78
N LEU A 12 1.54 5.69 -2.96
CA LEU A 12 1.56 5.78 -1.50
C LEU A 12 2.76 6.56 -0.98
N ASP A 13 3.88 6.48 -1.70
CA ASP A 13 5.13 7.17 -1.41
C ASP A 13 4.97 8.67 -1.73
N LEU A 14 4.74 9.47 -0.69
CA LEU A 14 4.44 10.90 -0.85
C LEU A 14 5.71 11.73 -0.96
N ASP A 15 6.76 11.35 -0.25
CA ASP A 15 8.05 12.03 -0.25
C ASP A 15 9.06 11.46 -1.26
N GLN A 16 8.73 10.34 -1.90
CA GLN A 16 9.53 9.64 -2.89
C GLN A 16 10.87 9.16 -2.35
N ASP A 17 10.92 8.80 -1.06
CA ASP A 17 12.13 8.31 -0.40
C ASP A 17 12.40 6.82 -0.68
N GLY A 18 11.45 6.11 -1.29
CA GLY A 18 11.56 4.70 -1.62
C GLY A 18 11.16 3.75 -0.50
N THR A 19 10.58 4.28 0.57
CA THR A 19 9.95 3.56 1.68
C THR A 19 8.54 4.09 1.92
N LEU A 20 7.70 3.32 2.60
CA LEU A 20 6.37 3.79 3.01
C LEU A 20 6.28 3.81 4.51
N THR A 21 5.99 4.97 5.08
CA THR A 21 5.65 5.08 6.50
C THR A 21 4.14 4.84 6.70
N ARG A 22 3.76 4.46 7.93
CA ARG A 22 2.34 4.27 8.28
C ARG A 22 1.50 5.51 7.98
N ILE A 23 2.07 6.70 8.21
CA ILE A 23 1.38 7.97 8.00
C ILE A 23 1.10 8.16 6.52
N GLU A 24 2.11 7.96 5.67
CA GLU A 24 1.96 8.10 4.22
C GLU A 24 0.96 7.10 3.65
N VAL A 25 1.03 5.83 4.09
CA VAL A 25 0.04 4.83 3.66
C VAL A 25 -1.38 5.26 4.01
N ILE A 26 -1.61 5.75 5.23
CA ILE A 26 -2.93 6.21 5.66
C ILE A 26 -3.37 7.45 4.86
N GLU A 27 -2.52 8.47 4.77
CA GLU A 27 -2.86 9.73 4.09
C GLU A 27 -3.06 9.53 2.59
N ALA A 28 -2.15 8.81 1.94
CA ALA A 28 -2.23 8.51 0.52
C ALA A 28 -3.40 7.60 0.19
N LEU A 29 -3.74 6.60 1.03
CA LEU A 29 -4.96 5.81 0.80
C LEU A 29 -6.23 6.61 1.02
N ARG A 30 -6.24 7.52 1.99
CA ARG A 30 -7.39 8.40 2.19
C ARG A 30 -7.58 9.36 1.02
N ALA A 31 -6.47 9.88 0.47
CA ALA A 31 -6.49 10.84 -0.63
C ALA A 31 -6.71 10.17 -2.01
N LYS A 32 -6.01 9.07 -2.27
CA LYS A 32 -5.92 8.40 -3.58
C LYS A 32 -6.67 7.06 -3.64
N GLY A 33 -7.14 6.52 -2.53
CA GLY A 33 -7.89 5.25 -2.49
C GLY A 33 -9.04 5.19 -3.50
N PRO A 34 -9.91 6.21 -3.62
CA PRO A 34 -10.96 6.25 -4.63
C PRO A 34 -10.42 6.21 -6.06
N THR A 35 -9.31 6.91 -6.32
CA THR A 35 -8.66 6.95 -7.63
C THR A 35 -8.02 5.62 -7.98
N LEU A 36 -7.30 5.00 -7.05
CA LEU A 36 -6.64 3.71 -7.23
C LEU A 36 -7.65 2.57 -7.44
N ALA A 37 -8.79 2.63 -6.73
CA ALA A 37 -9.92 1.72 -6.94
C ALA A 37 -10.56 1.95 -8.32
N ALA A 38 -10.77 3.20 -8.73
CA ALA A 38 -11.30 3.53 -10.06
C ALA A 38 -10.34 3.11 -11.20
N GLN A 39 -9.03 3.15 -10.96
CA GLN A 39 -8.00 2.67 -11.89
C GLN A 39 -7.87 1.13 -11.93
N GLY A 40 -8.58 0.40 -11.06
CA GLY A 40 -8.46 -1.06 -10.97
C GLY A 40 -7.07 -1.52 -10.49
N VAL A 41 -6.35 -0.65 -9.80
CA VAL A 41 -5.07 -0.98 -9.16
C VAL A 41 -5.34 -1.76 -7.88
N ILE A 42 -6.36 -1.38 -7.11
CA ILE A 42 -6.81 -2.10 -5.91
C ILE A 42 -8.28 -2.49 -6.01
N PRO A 43 -8.73 -3.57 -5.36
CA PRO A 43 -10.15 -3.89 -5.26
C PRO A 43 -10.89 -2.77 -4.52
N ALA A 44 -12.13 -2.49 -4.95
CA ALA A 44 -12.97 -1.45 -4.34
C ALA A 44 -13.29 -1.69 -2.85
N TRP A 45 -13.12 -2.93 -2.37
CA TRP A 45 -13.29 -3.35 -0.97
C TRP A 45 -11.97 -3.51 -0.21
N GLY A 46 -10.82 -3.25 -0.85
CA GLY A 46 -9.51 -3.65 -0.34
C GLY A 46 -8.93 -2.74 0.74
N LEU A 47 -9.31 -1.46 0.79
CA LEU A 47 -8.71 -0.42 1.66
C LEU A 47 -9.78 0.62 2.03
N GLY A 48 -10.82 0.20 2.74
CA GLY A 48 -12.03 1.00 3.00
C GLY A 48 -11.86 2.04 4.12
N GLY A 49 -10.79 1.98 4.91
CA GLY A 49 -10.57 2.90 6.02
C GLY A 49 -9.19 2.82 6.66
N VAL A 50 -8.96 3.72 7.62
CA VAL A 50 -7.70 3.86 8.37
C VAL A 50 -7.29 2.55 9.06
N ASP A 51 -8.26 1.76 9.51
CA ASP A 51 -8.07 0.45 10.12
C ASP A 51 -7.56 -0.60 9.13
N ASP A 52 -8.10 -0.63 7.89
CA ASP A 52 -7.62 -1.54 6.84
C ASP A 52 -6.19 -1.18 6.40
N SER A 53 -5.90 0.11 6.28
CA SER A 53 -4.56 0.62 5.97
C SER A 53 -3.55 0.25 7.05
N SER A 54 -3.96 0.36 8.32
CA SER A 54 -3.12 -0.04 9.46
C SER A 54 -2.88 -1.54 9.48
N ALA A 55 -3.91 -2.35 9.29
CA ALA A 55 -3.77 -3.81 9.24
C ALA A 55 -2.93 -4.28 8.05
N LEU A 56 -3.03 -3.62 6.89
CA LEU A 56 -2.17 -3.88 5.74
C LEU A 56 -0.71 -3.53 6.07
N PHE A 57 -0.50 -2.38 6.71
CA PHE A 57 0.83 -1.95 7.13
C PHE A 57 1.45 -2.94 8.11
N ASP A 58 0.72 -3.31 9.16
CA ASP A 58 1.18 -4.28 10.17
C ASP A 58 1.43 -5.67 9.57
N ALA A 59 0.72 -6.05 8.51
CA ALA A 59 0.96 -7.31 7.81
C ALA A 59 2.20 -7.26 6.90
N ALA A 60 2.51 -6.09 6.35
CA ALA A 60 3.67 -5.87 5.48
C ALA A 60 4.96 -5.59 6.26
N ASP A 61 4.86 -4.99 7.44
CA ASP A 61 5.97 -4.71 8.36
C ASP A 61 6.42 -6.00 9.06
N ALA A 62 7.10 -6.86 8.31
CA ALA A 62 7.55 -8.16 8.79
C ALA A 62 8.75 -8.04 9.74
N ASN A 63 9.54 -6.97 9.60
CA ASN A 63 10.76 -6.73 10.36
C ASN A 63 10.52 -5.86 11.61
N GLY A 64 9.36 -5.19 11.72
CA GLY A 64 8.96 -4.34 12.84
C GLY A 64 9.66 -2.98 12.88
N ASP A 65 10.21 -2.52 11.76
CA ASP A 65 10.95 -1.25 11.66
C ASP A 65 10.04 -0.03 11.43
N ARG A 66 8.73 -0.27 11.25
CA ARG A 66 7.70 0.75 10.99
C ARG A 66 7.89 1.51 9.68
N VAL A 67 8.61 0.94 8.73
CA VAL A 67 8.67 1.38 7.33
C VAL A 67 8.43 0.17 6.43
N LEU A 68 7.87 0.38 5.25
CA LEU A 68 7.72 -0.70 4.26
C LEU A 68 8.62 -0.43 3.09
N THR A 69 9.53 -1.35 2.85
CA THR A 69 10.25 -1.38 1.58
C THR A 69 9.34 -1.83 0.45
N PHE A 70 9.74 -1.53 -0.79
CA PHE A 70 9.02 -2.01 -1.97
C PHE A 70 8.85 -3.54 -1.98
N GLU A 71 9.84 -4.28 -1.48
CA GLU A 71 9.82 -5.75 -1.47
C GLU A 71 8.81 -6.30 -0.46
N GLU A 72 8.79 -5.76 0.76
CA GLU A 72 7.83 -6.11 1.81
C GLU A 72 6.40 -5.79 1.39
N PHE A 73 6.20 -4.58 0.83
CA PHE A 73 4.92 -4.15 0.32
C PHE A 73 4.45 -5.06 -0.83
N ALA A 74 5.31 -5.29 -1.83
CA ALA A 74 5.00 -6.12 -2.98
C ALA A 74 4.62 -7.55 -2.56
N ALA A 75 5.35 -8.16 -1.62
CA ALA A 75 5.04 -9.51 -1.14
C ALA A 75 3.65 -9.61 -0.51
N VAL A 76 3.21 -8.60 0.25
CA VAL A 76 1.89 -8.62 0.90
C VAL A 76 0.77 -8.30 -0.08
N VAL A 77 0.92 -7.29 -0.93
CA VAL A 77 -0.13 -6.94 -1.90
C VAL A 77 -0.31 -8.03 -2.96
N ASP A 78 0.78 -8.66 -3.40
CA ASP A 78 0.75 -9.81 -4.30
C ASP A 78 -0.02 -10.99 -3.67
N ARG A 79 0.29 -11.31 -2.41
CA ARG A 79 -0.42 -12.35 -1.65
C ARG A 79 -1.89 -12.02 -1.38
N ARG A 80 -2.21 -10.75 -1.11
CA ARG A 80 -3.56 -10.31 -0.71
C ARG A 80 -4.49 -10.11 -1.90
N PHE A 81 -3.97 -9.61 -3.02
CA PHE A 81 -4.75 -9.33 -4.24
C PHE A 81 -4.58 -10.40 -5.32
N GLY A 82 -3.63 -11.33 -5.17
CA GLY A 82 -3.40 -12.44 -6.07
C GLY A 82 -2.95 -11.98 -7.45
N TRP A 83 -1.92 -11.13 -7.50
CA TRP A 83 -1.31 -10.67 -8.76
C TRP A 83 -0.26 -11.63 -9.31
#